data_AF-X0YG03-F1
#
_entry.id   AF-X0YG03-F1
#
_cell.length_a   1.000
_cell.length_b   1.000
_cell.length_c   1.000
_cell.angle_alpha   90.00
_cell.angle_beta   90.00
_cell.angle_gamma   90.00
#
_symmetry.space_group_name_H-M   'P 1'
#
loop_
_entity.id
_entity.type
_entity.pdbx_description
1 polymer ?
#
loop_
_entity_poly.entity_id
_entity_poly.type
_entity_poly.pdbx_seq_one_letter_code
_entity_poly.pdbx_strand_id
1 'polypeptide(L)'
;PLLKKMILEAPGTYHHSIVVGNLSETAAEEIGGNGLLARVGAIYHDIGKIKRPYFFTENQEAYKNIHDEMEPSLSALVIASHVKEGLELAKKNKLPKDIIDIIAQHHGTNLITYFFHRALKENGSDVDAVAEENYRYSGPKPQTKEAGIILLADSLEAATRSLTNPLAITATLAGPPVV
;
A
#
# COMPACT_ATOMS: atom_id res chain seq x y z
N PRO A 1 16.63 14.75 -4.22
CA PRO A 1 17.50 13.53 -4.21
C PRO A 1 16.73 12.22 -3.99
N LEU A 2 15.84 12.15 -2.99
CA LEU A 2 15.17 10.90 -2.59
C LEU A 2 14.22 10.32 -3.66
N LEU A 3 13.42 11.15 -4.34
CA LEU A 3 12.56 10.66 -5.43
C LEU A 3 13.35 10.10 -6.61
N LYS A 4 14.47 10.74 -6.95
CA LYS A 4 15.38 10.20 -7.97
C LYS A 4 15.91 8.82 -7.58
N LYS A 5 16.15 8.59 -6.29
CA LYS A 5 16.53 7.28 -5.78
C LYS A 5 15.40 6.25 -5.96
N MET A 6 14.16 6.62 -5.65
CA MET A 6 12.99 5.75 -5.85
C MET A 6 12.79 5.38 -7.32
N ILE A 7 12.93 6.34 -8.24
CA ILE A 7 12.84 6.09 -9.68
C ILE A 7 13.86 5.03 -10.15
N LEU A 8 15.08 5.07 -9.60
CA LEU A 8 16.16 4.18 -10.01
C LEU A 8 16.10 2.80 -9.32
N GLU A 9 15.76 2.76 -8.03
CA GLU A 9 15.84 1.54 -7.21
C GLU A 9 14.49 0.82 -7.05
N ALA A 10 13.37 1.54 -7.16
CA ALA A 10 12.00 1.02 -7.00
C ALA A 10 11.04 1.65 -8.04
N PRO A 11 11.28 1.45 -9.35
CA PRO A 11 10.54 2.13 -10.42
C PRO A 11 9.04 1.81 -10.41
N GLY A 12 8.66 0.58 -10.05
CA GLY A 12 7.26 0.18 -9.93
C GLY A 12 6.54 0.87 -8.78
N THR A 13 7.21 1.01 -7.63
CA THR A 13 6.72 1.82 -6.51
C THR A 13 6.61 3.29 -6.90
N TYR A 14 7.59 3.85 -7.64
CA TYR A 14 7.47 5.21 -8.16
C TYR A 14 6.24 5.40 -9.05
N HIS A 15 6.01 4.48 -9.99
CA HIS A 15 4.84 4.54 -10.86
C HIS A 15 3.54 4.47 -10.06
N HIS A 16 3.44 3.52 -9.11
CA HIS A 16 2.34 3.43 -8.14
C HIS A 16 2.08 4.76 -7.42
N SER A 17 3.10 5.34 -6.78
CA SER A 17 2.94 6.57 -6.01
C SER A 17 2.48 7.77 -6.85
N ILE A 18 2.82 7.81 -8.15
CA ILE A 18 2.33 8.85 -9.07
C ILE A 18 0.84 8.68 -9.36
N VAL A 19 0.37 7.45 -9.59
CA VAL A 19 -1.06 7.17 -9.81
C VAL A 19 -1.87 7.49 -8.56
N VAL A 20 -1.42 7.03 -7.39
CA VAL A 20 -2.04 7.35 -6.10
C VAL A 20 -2.07 8.86 -5.86
N GLY A 21 -0.99 9.57 -6.21
CA GLY A 21 -0.91 11.03 -6.09
C GLY A 21 -1.94 11.78 -6.93
N ASN A 22 -2.16 11.35 -8.17
CA ASN A 22 -3.19 11.95 -9.03
C ASN A 22 -4.60 11.71 -8.48
N LEU A 23 -4.90 10.48 -8.05
CA LEU A 23 -6.20 10.14 -7.44
C LEU A 23 -6.43 10.94 -6.15
N SER A 24 -5.39 11.05 -5.33
CA SER A 24 -5.46 11.74 -4.03
C SER A 24 -5.62 13.25 -4.18
N GLU A 25 -4.95 13.86 -5.16
CA GLU A 25 -5.10 15.28 -5.48
C GLU A 25 -6.56 15.60 -5.84
N THR A 26 -7.11 14.88 -6.82
CA THR A 26 -8.50 15.09 -7.28
C THR A 26 -9.51 14.88 -6.15
N ALA A 27 -9.37 13.79 -5.39
CA ALA A 27 -10.29 13.49 -4.30
C ALA A 27 -10.21 14.53 -3.17
N ALA A 28 -9.02 15.05 -2.86
CA ALA A 28 -8.85 16.08 -1.85
C ALA A 28 -9.48 17.40 -2.29
N GLU A 29 -9.25 17.83 -3.53
CA GLU A 29 -9.82 19.07 -4.07
C GLU A 29 -11.36 19.04 -4.06
N GLU A 30 -11.95 17.90 -4.47
CA GLU A 30 -13.41 17.73 -4.54
C GLU A 30 -14.10 17.91 -3.18
N ILE A 31 -13.43 17.53 -2.09
CA ILE A 31 -13.99 17.66 -0.72
C ILE A 31 -13.47 18.89 0.04
N GLY A 32 -12.82 19.83 -0.66
CA GLY A 32 -12.25 21.05 -0.08
C GLY A 32 -11.06 20.80 0.86
N GLY A 33 -10.29 19.74 0.61
CA GLY A 33 -9.01 19.43 1.27
C GLY A 33 -7.80 20.03 0.55
N ASN A 34 -6.59 19.70 1.02
CA ASN A 34 -5.35 20.18 0.44
C ASN A 34 -4.82 19.23 -0.65
N GLY A 35 -5.20 19.49 -1.91
CA GLY A 35 -4.78 18.70 -3.08
C GLY A 35 -3.27 18.56 -3.23
N LEU A 36 -2.52 19.66 -3.06
CA LEU A 36 -1.06 19.64 -3.15
C LEU A 36 -0.43 18.75 -2.08
N LEU A 37 -0.90 18.85 -0.83
CA LEU A 37 -0.41 17.99 0.26
C LEU A 37 -0.76 16.52 -0.01
N ALA A 38 -1.98 16.22 -0.46
CA ALA A 38 -2.39 14.86 -0.79
C ALA A 38 -1.50 14.27 -1.89
N ARG A 39 -1.24 15.03 -2.95
CA ARG A 39 -0.36 14.61 -4.06
C ARG A 39 1.07 14.36 -3.61
N VAL A 40 1.68 15.32 -2.91
CA VAL A 40 3.06 15.21 -2.46
C VAL A 40 3.19 14.11 -1.41
N GLY A 41 2.23 14.02 -0.48
CA GLY A 41 2.15 12.95 0.51
C GLY A 41 2.13 11.57 -0.13
N ALA A 42 1.26 11.37 -1.13
CA ALA A 42 1.18 10.12 -1.89
C ALA A 42 2.48 9.80 -2.64
N ILE A 43 3.17 10.80 -3.19
CA ILE A 43 4.46 10.56 -3.86
C ILE A 43 5.54 10.01 -2.90
N TYR A 44 5.43 10.31 -1.60
CA TYR A 44 6.40 9.88 -0.59
C TYR A 44 5.91 8.76 0.34
N HIS A 45 4.62 8.39 0.32
CA HIS A 45 4.06 7.48 1.32
C HIS A 45 4.81 6.14 1.42
N ASP A 46 5.34 5.71 0.28
CA ASP A 46 5.91 4.39 0.05
C ASP A 46 7.44 4.35 -0.05
N ILE A 47 8.13 5.46 0.24
CA ILE A 47 9.60 5.56 0.08
C ILE A 47 10.40 4.52 0.89
N GLY A 48 9.78 3.90 1.91
CA GLY A 48 10.39 2.81 2.65
C GLY A 48 10.72 1.60 1.78
N LYS A 49 9.92 1.34 0.74
CA LYS A 49 10.10 0.21 -0.18
C LYS A 49 11.44 0.25 -0.93
N ILE A 50 12.06 1.43 -1.06
CA ILE A 50 13.42 1.62 -1.62
C ILE A 50 14.45 0.73 -0.91
N LYS A 51 14.26 0.41 0.37
CA LYS A 51 15.23 -0.37 1.13
C LYS A 51 15.31 -1.83 0.68
N ARG A 52 14.20 -2.39 0.21
CA ARG A 52 14.05 -3.79 -0.20
C ARG A 52 13.03 -3.93 -1.34
N PRO A 53 13.28 -3.32 -2.52
CA PRO A 53 12.27 -3.17 -3.58
C PRO A 53 11.73 -4.51 -4.08
N TYR A 54 12.58 -5.52 -4.13
CA TYR A 54 12.27 -6.89 -4.58
C TYR A 54 11.29 -7.66 -3.68
N PHE A 55 10.85 -7.13 -2.54
CA PHE A 55 9.75 -7.70 -1.76
C PHE A 55 8.38 -7.14 -2.15
N PHE A 56 8.31 -6.14 -3.02
CA PHE A 56 7.05 -5.50 -3.40
C PHE A 56 6.73 -5.86 -4.86
N THR A 57 5.55 -6.40 -5.09
CA THR A 57 5.18 -7.05 -6.37
C THR A 57 5.25 -6.08 -7.54
N GLU A 58 5.00 -4.80 -7.32
CA GLU A 58 5.14 -3.78 -8.35
C GLU A 58 6.57 -3.64 -8.89
N ASN A 59 7.59 -4.11 -8.17
CA ASN A 59 8.99 -4.08 -8.59
C ASN A 59 9.51 -5.45 -9.07
N GLN A 60 8.64 -6.46 -9.20
CA GLN A 60 9.02 -7.86 -9.47
C GLN A 60 8.74 -8.34 -10.91
N GLU A 61 8.61 -7.44 -11.91
CA GLU A 61 8.12 -7.78 -13.27
C GLU A 61 8.79 -8.99 -13.98
N ALA A 62 10.02 -9.37 -13.61
CA ALA A 62 10.78 -10.47 -14.23
C ALA A 62 11.13 -11.63 -13.27
N TYR A 63 10.66 -11.60 -12.02
CA TYR A 63 11.14 -12.54 -10.99
C TYR A 63 10.00 -13.34 -10.36
N LYS A 64 10.32 -14.54 -9.89
CA LYS A 64 9.44 -15.31 -9.01
C LYS A 64 9.18 -14.49 -7.74
N ASN A 65 7.93 -14.49 -7.27
CA ASN A 65 7.58 -13.80 -6.04
C ASN A 65 8.30 -14.44 -4.84
N ILE A 66 9.18 -13.68 -4.19
CA ILE A 66 9.96 -14.14 -3.03
C ILE A 66 9.07 -14.58 -1.85
N HIS A 67 7.85 -14.02 -1.77
CA HIS A 67 6.92 -14.34 -0.70
C HIS A 67 6.32 -15.75 -0.79
N ASP A 68 6.43 -16.42 -1.93
CA ASP A 68 5.93 -17.80 -2.12
C ASP A 68 6.74 -18.82 -1.31
N GLU A 69 7.99 -18.49 -0.96
CA GLU A 69 8.91 -19.36 -0.22
C GLU A 69 9.10 -18.92 1.24
N MET A 70 8.29 -17.97 1.70
CA MET A 70 8.38 -17.40 3.05
C MET A 70 7.17 -17.76 3.88
N GLU A 71 7.36 -17.89 5.20
CA GLU A 71 6.26 -17.93 6.15
C GLU A 71 5.35 -16.68 6.00
N PRO A 72 4.02 -16.81 6.05
CA PRO A 72 3.11 -15.68 5.91
C PRO A 72 3.37 -14.57 6.93
N SER A 73 3.66 -14.93 8.19
CA SER A 73 3.97 -13.98 9.27
C SER A 73 5.23 -13.17 8.98
N LEU A 74 6.28 -13.82 8.46
CA LEU A 74 7.51 -13.15 8.06
C LEU A 74 7.28 -12.23 6.86
N SER A 75 6.47 -12.66 5.90
CA SER A 75 6.09 -11.84 4.75
C SER A 75 5.33 -10.58 5.18
N ALA A 76 4.34 -10.73 6.07
CA ALA A 76 3.59 -9.63 6.64
C ALA A 76 4.51 -8.66 7.40
N LEU A 77 5.45 -9.17 8.19
CA LEU A 77 6.44 -8.35 8.90
C LEU A 77 7.33 -7.54 7.94
N VAL A 78 7.84 -8.17 6.87
CA VAL A 78 8.67 -7.48 5.87
C VAL A 78 7.86 -6.39 5.16
N ILE A 79 6.63 -6.69 4.74
CA ILE A 79 5.76 -5.69 4.13
C ILE A 79 5.50 -4.55 5.12
N ALA A 80 5.05 -4.83 6.34
CA ALA A 80 4.76 -3.79 7.33
C ALA A 80 5.98 -2.90 7.65
N SER A 81 7.19 -3.46 7.55
CA SER A 81 8.42 -2.75 7.88
C SER A 81 8.72 -1.54 6.97
N HIS A 82 8.14 -1.47 5.76
CA HIS A 82 8.38 -0.33 4.87
C HIS A 82 7.90 0.98 5.49
N VAL A 83 6.85 0.99 6.32
CA VAL A 83 6.40 2.21 7.00
C VAL A 83 7.51 2.75 7.90
N LYS A 84 8.08 1.88 8.76
CA LYS A 84 9.19 2.25 9.64
C LYS A 84 10.42 2.69 8.85
N GLU A 85 10.77 1.98 7.80
CA GLU A 85 11.92 2.31 6.93
C GLU A 85 11.70 3.65 6.21
N GLY A 86 10.46 3.93 5.79
CA GLY A 86 10.05 5.19 5.19
C GLY A 86 10.17 6.36 6.16
N LEU A 87 9.73 6.18 7.42
CA LEU A 87 9.89 7.20 8.47
C LEU A 87 11.36 7.54 8.73
N GLU A 88 12.23 6.54 8.78
CA GLU A 88 13.67 6.76 8.97
C GLU A 88 14.31 7.48 7.77
N LEU A 89 13.92 7.12 6.54
CA LEU A 89 14.35 7.82 5.33
C LEU A 89 13.83 9.26 5.30
N ALA A 90 12.57 9.48 5.65
CA ALA A 90 11.95 10.80 5.66
C ALA A 90 12.64 11.75 6.65
N LYS A 91 12.88 11.29 7.89
CA LYS A 91 13.60 12.05 8.92
C LYS A 91 15.03 12.36 8.47
N LYS A 92 15.75 11.37 7.95
CA LYS A 92 17.13 11.54 7.46
C LYS A 92 17.22 12.59 6.35
N ASN A 93 16.21 12.67 5.49
CA ASN A 93 16.13 13.65 4.40
C ASN A 93 15.40 14.94 4.78
N LYS A 94 15.04 15.11 6.06
CA LYS A 94 14.37 16.31 6.60
C LYS A 94 13.07 16.64 5.87
N LEU A 95 12.27 15.62 5.54
CA LEU A 95 10.95 15.85 4.96
C LEU A 95 10.04 16.59 5.98
N PRO A 96 9.08 17.41 5.50
CA PRO A 96 8.14 18.09 6.37
C PRO A 96 7.35 17.10 7.23
N LYS A 97 6.94 17.56 8.42
CA LYS A 97 6.17 16.75 9.38
C LYS A 97 4.92 16.13 8.75
N ASP A 98 4.18 16.90 7.94
CA ASP A 98 2.95 16.41 7.32
C ASP A 98 3.19 15.20 6.39
N ILE A 99 4.34 15.17 5.70
CA ILE A 99 4.73 14.04 4.85
C ILE A 99 5.15 12.84 5.70
N ILE A 100 5.89 13.07 6.78
CA ILE A 100 6.27 12.01 7.74
C ILE A 100 5.02 11.37 8.34
N ASP A 101 4.03 12.19 8.71
CA ASP A 101 2.78 11.74 9.29
C ASP A 101 1.95 10.92 8.29
N ILE A 102 1.90 11.33 7.02
CA ILE A 102 1.25 10.55 5.95
C ILE A 102 1.93 9.18 5.77
N ILE A 103 3.27 9.12 5.77
CA ILE A 103 3.99 7.84 5.72
C ILE A 103 3.58 6.94 6.89
N ALA A 104 3.47 7.47 8.11
CA ALA A 104 3.06 6.67 9.27
C ALA A 104 1.61 6.16 9.18
N GLN A 105 0.74 6.89 8.49
CA GLN A 105 -0.72 6.73 8.56
C GLN A 105 -1.35 6.04 7.35
N HIS A 106 -0.67 5.98 6.19
CA HIS A 106 -1.30 5.62 4.92
C HIS A 106 -1.87 4.19 4.88
N HIS A 107 -1.43 3.27 5.74
CA HIS A 107 -2.09 1.98 5.93
C HIS A 107 -2.96 1.88 7.18
N GLY A 108 -2.89 2.88 8.07
CA GLY A 108 -3.58 2.87 9.35
C GLY A 108 -3.28 1.60 10.15
N THR A 109 -4.33 0.92 10.59
CA THR A 109 -4.25 -0.38 11.25
C THR A 109 -4.83 -1.50 10.38
N ASN A 110 -4.74 -1.33 9.05
CA ASN A 110 -5.28 -2.31 8.11
C ASN A 110 -4.63 -3.68 8.31
N LEU A 111 -5.39 -4.71 7.91
CA LEU A 111 -4.90 -6.07 7.88
C LEU A 111 -4.14 -6.29 6.56
N ILE A 112 -3.02 -6.98 6.63
CA ILE A 112 -2.26 -7.46 5.47
C ILE A 112 -2.95 -8.74 5.01
N THR A 113 -4.12 -8.56 4.37
CA THR A 113 -5.14 -9.59 4.17
C THR A 113 -4.63 -10.82 3.43
N TYR A 114 -3.78 -10.65 2.42
CA TYR A 114 -3.25 -11.78 1.64
C TYR A 114 -2.49 -12.78 2.54
N PHE A 115 -1.55 -12.29 3.35
CA PHE A 115 -0.75 -13.16 4.22
C PHE A 115 -1.53 -13.67 5.41
N PHE A 116 -2.49 -12.90 5.93
CA PHE A 116 -3.40 -13.40 6.96
C PHE A 116 -4.24 -14.58 6.45
N HIS A 117 -4.85 -14.46 5.27
CA HIS A 117 -5.62 -15.55 4.67
C HIS A 117 -4.76 -16.75 4.28
N ARG A 118 -3.52 -16.52 3.84
CA ARG A 118 -2.57 -17.61 3.59
C ARG A 118 -2.25 -18.37 4.88
N ALA A 119 -1.99 -17.66 5.98
CA ALA A 119 -1.77 -18.27 7.29
C ALA A 119 -2.99 -19.07 7.77
N LEU A 120 -4.20 -18.53 7.63
CA LEU A 120 -5.43 -19.27 7.96
C LEU A 120 -5.51 -20.55 7.16
N LYS A 121 -5.29 -20.49 5.84
CA LYS A 121 -5.33 -21.67 4.97
C LYS A 121 -4.31 -22.74 5.38
N GLU A 122 -3.09 -22.33 5.75
CA GLU A 122 -2.03 -23.22 6.22
C GLU A 122 -2.34 -23.84 7.60
N ASN A 123 -3.16 -23.18 8.42
CA ASN A 123 -3.60 -23.64 9.75
C ASN A 123 -5.02 -24.23 9.75
N GLY A 124 -5.49 -24.79 8.62
CA GLY A 124 -6.78 -25.49 8.56
C GLY A 124 -8.01 -24.57 8.60
N SER A 125 -7.84 -23.28 8.34
CA SER A 125 -8.86 -22.21 8.42
C SER A 125 -9.41 -21.95 9.82
N ASP A 126 -8.67 -22.37 10.85
CA ASP A 126 -8.97 -22.01 12.24
C ASP A 126 -8.50 -20.58 12.53
N VAL A 127 -9.46 -19.69 12.79
CA VAL A 127 -9.22 -18.28 13.09
C VAL A 127 -8.59 -18.08 14.46
N ASP A 128 -8.82 -18.99 15.41
CA ASP A 128 -8.23 -18.90 16.74
C ASP A 128 -6.76 -19.37 16.75
N ALA A 129 -6.33 -20.07 15.69
CA ALA A 129 -4.95 -20.51 15.51
C ALA A 129 -4.02 -19.42 14.95
N VAL A 130 -4.55 -18.32 14.40
CA VAL A 130 -3.76 -17.26 13.75
C VAL A 130 -3.99 -15.92 14.44
N ALA A 131 -2.99 -15.47 15.19
CA ALA A 131 -2.93 -14.15 15.81
C ALA A 131 -2.99 -13.03 14.75
N GLU A 132 -4.15 -12.40 14.59
CA GLU A 132 -4.45 -11.33 13.63
C GLU A 132 -3.50 -10.12 13.78
N GLU A 133 -3.08 -9.83 15.01
CA GLU A 133 -2.15 -8.75 15.35
C GLU A 133 -0.80 -8.87 14.62
N ASN A 134 -0.36 -10.07 14.28
CA ASN A 134 0.89 -10.31 13.53
C ASN A 134 0.79 -9.87 12.06
N TYR A 135 -0.42 -9.60 11.58
CA TYR A 135 -0.71 -9.24 10.21
C TYR A 135 -1.29 -7.83 10.08
N ARG A 136 -1.27 -7.02 11.15
CA ARG A 136 -1.75 -5.63 11.10
C ARG A 136 -0.61 -4.64 11.04
N TYR A 137 -0.85 -3.55 10.32
CA TYR A 137 0.00 -2.36 10.46
C TYR A 137 -0.14 -1.76 11.87
N SER A 138 0.97 -1.25 12.41
CA SER A 138 1.00 -0.66 13.75
C SER A 138 0.22 0.65 13.88
N GLY A 139 -0.15 1.27 12.76
CA GLY A 139 -0.75 2.59 12.73
C GLY A 139 0.22 3.72 13.05
N PRO A 140 -0.31 4.91 13.38
CA PRO A 140 -1.71 5.18 13.74
C PRO A 140 -2.67 5.19 12.54
N LYS A 141 -3.99 5.13 12.80
CA LYS A 141 -5.02 5.41 11.78
C LYS A 141 -4.85 6.83 11.20
N PRO A 142 -5.33 7.11 9.97
CA PRO A 142 -5.34 8.46 9.42
C PRO A 142 -5.94 9.48 10.40
N GLN A 143 -5.20 10.58 10.63
CA GLN A 143 -5.58 11.68 11.52
C GLN A 143 -6.02 12.93 10.74
N THR A 144 -5.83 12.93 9.42
CA THR A 144 -6.22 14.03 8.51
C THR A 144 -7.02 13.48 7.33
N LYS A 145 -7.76 14.37 6.65
CA LYS A 145 -8.50 14.02 5.43
C LYS A 145 -7.55 13.50 4.35
N GLU A 146 -6.40 14.15 4.19
CA GLU A 146 -5.40 13.84 3.18
C GLU A 146 -4.80 12.44 3.41
N ALA A 147 -4.45 12.09 4.65
CA ALA A 147 -3.97 10.74 4.97
C ALA A 147 -5.05 9.68 4.74
N GLY A 148 -6.31 9.99 5.02
CA GLY A 148 -7.44 9.09 4.76
C GLY A 148 -7.69 8.88 3.27
N ILE A 149 -7.61 9.94 2.48
CA ILE A 149 -7.70 9.88 1.02
C ILE A 149 -6.57 9.02 0.45
N ILE A 150 -5.33 9.25 0.89
CA ILE A 150 -4.17 8.49 0.40
C ILE A 150 -4.34 7.01 0.72
N LEU A 151 -4.82 6.65 1.92
CA LEU A 151 -5.10 5.26 2.29
C LEU A 151 -6.11 4.60 1.32
N LEU A 152 -7.17 5.32 0.97
CA LEU A 152 -8.20 4.81 0.05
C LEU A 152 -7.68 4.71 -1.38
N ALA A 153 -6.95 5.72 -1.84
CA ALA A 153 -6.38 5.77 -3.19
C ALA A 153 -5.31 4.68 -3.39
N ASP A 154 -4.44 4.47 -2.40
CA ASP A 154 -3.45 3.38 -2.36
C ASP A 154 -4.15 2.02 -2.50
N SER A 155 -5.14 1.77 -1.64
CA SER A 155 -5.90 0.51 -1.65
C SER A 155 -6.61 0.27 -3.00
N LEU A 156 -7.18 1.31 -3.61
CA LEU A 156 -7.86 1.24 -4.90
C LEU A 156 -6.87 0.94 -6.03
N GLU A 157 -5.74 1.64 -6.06
CA GLU A 157 -4.69 1.47 -7.08
C GLU A 157 -4.13 0.04 -7.00
N ALA A 158 -3.74 -0.41 -5.82
CA ALA A 158 -3.20 -1.75 -5.60
C ALA A 158 -4.22 -2.84 -6.01
N ALA A 159 -5.49 -2.66 -5.66
CA ALA A 159 -6.55 -3.59 -6.04
C ALA A 159 -6.72 -3.65 -7.57
N THR A 160 -6.82 -2.50 -8.24
CA THR A 160 -7.01 -2.45 -9.70
C THR A 160 -5.82 -3.00 -10.47
N ARG A 161 -4.59 -2.78 -9.99
CA ARG A 161 -3.37 -3.38 -10.54
C ARG A 161 -3.34 -4.90 -10.40
N SER A 162 -3.88 -5.43 -9.30
CA SER A 162 -3.92 -6.88 -9.04
C SER A 162 -4.97 -7.63 -9.88
N LEU A 163 -5.91 -6.92 -10.51
CA LEU A 163 -6.91 -7.51 -11.41
C LEU A 163 -6.27 -7.94 -12.73
N THR A 164 -5.84 -9.19 -12.80
CA THR A 164 -5.47 -9.86 -14.05
C THR A 164 -6.73 -10.24 -14.85
N ASN A 165 -7.42 -9.26 -15.44
CA ASN A 165 -8.24 -9.34 -16.67
C ASN A 165 -9.23 -8.13 -16.75
N PRO A 166 -9.09 -7.21 -17.72
CA PRO A 166 -10.01 -6.08 -17.91
C PRO A 166 -11.49 -6.45 -18.15
N LEU A 167 -11.79 -7.68 -18.62
CA LEU A 167 -13.13 -8.12 -19.01
C LEU A 167 -14.05 -8.54 -17.84
N ALA A 168 -13.54 -8.65 -16.62
CA ALA A 168 -14.33 -9.09 -15.48
C ALA A 168 -15.33 -8.03 -14.95
N ILE A 169 -15.17 -6.76 -15.34
CA ILE A 169 -16.01 -5.65 -14.85
C ILE A 169 -17.42 -5.66 -15.48
N THR A 170 -17.55 -6.16 -16.71
CA THR A 170 -18.86 -6.22 -17.41
C THR A 170 -19.78 -7.34 -16.92
N ALA A 171 -19.28 -8.34 -16.20
CA ALA A 171 -20.07 -9.50 -15.79
C ALA A 171 -20.74 -9.33 -14.41
N THR A 172 -20.23 -8.45 -13.53
CA THR A 172 -20.77 -8.24 -12.18
C THR A 172 -21.85 -7.16 -12.09
N LEU A 173 -22.05 -6.37 -13.15
CA LEU A 173 -23.14 -5.38 -13.24
C LEU A 173 -24.36 -5.86 -14.04
N ALA A 174 -24.25 -6.99 -14.72
CA ALA A 174 -25.39 -7.66 -15.35
C ALA A 174 -25.94 -8.68 -14.34
N GLY A 175 -26.91 -8.26 -13.53
CA GLY A 175 -27.74 -9.19 -12.77
C GLY A 175 -28.34 -10.27 -13.68
N PRO A 176 -28.71 -11.45 -13.14
CA PRO A 176 -29.30 -12.51 -13.97
C PRO A 176 -30.57 -11.98 -14.64
N PRO A 177 -30.82 -12.34 -15.92
CA PRO A 177 -32.06 -11.97 -16.56
C PRO A 177 -33.21 -12.59 -15.76
N VAL A 178 -34.16 -11.75 -15.38
CA VAL A 178 -35.41 -12.17 -14.79
C VAL A 178 -36.13 -13.07 -15.80
N VAL A 179 -36.28 -14.34 -15.44
CA VAL A 179 -37.30 -15.25 -16.00
C VAL A 179 -37.97 -15.95 -14.84
#